data_AF-A0A2E7EQC3-F1
#
_entry.id   AF-A0A2E7EQC3-F1
#
_cell.length_a   1.000
_cell.length_b   1.000
_cell.length_c   1.000
_cell.angle_alpha   90.00
_cell.angle_beta   90.00
_cell.angle_gamma   90.00
#
_symmetry.space_group_name_H-M   'P 1'
#
loop_
_entity.id
_entity.type
_entity.pdbx_description
1 polymer ?
#
loop_
_entity_poly.entity_id
_entity_poly.type
_entity_poly.pdbx_seq_one_letter_code
_entity_poly.pdbx_strand_id
1 'polypeptide(L)'
;MTLLPEILILLSVMLTFSAVTIALARNTLALVLLLSVYSALLALSFAVMGAIDVAFTEIVVGTGVSTVFFMALMRRVDPREVTQHGAPERILAIVLSLALGAVLLVGLSGLPDFGSGDSPAYKRVSPYYSTHSIEEMDTPNVVTAVLGDYRGFDTLVESAVVLTAALGCLLVLRRKP
;
A
#
# COMPACT_ATOMS: atom_id res chain seq x y z
N MET A 1 -3.09 6.61 25.84
CA MET A 1 -2.05 6.43 24.80
C MET A 1 -1.16 5.19 25.02
N THR A 2 -1.37 4.38 26.08
CA THR A 2 -0.53 3.21 26.41
C THR A 2 -0.81 1.96 25.57
N LEU A 3 -2.01 1.82 24.99
CA LEU A 3 -2.40 0.65 24.19
C LEU A 3 -2.05 0.76 22.69
N LEU A 4 -1.66 1.95 22.21
CA LEU A 4 -1.36 2.18 20.79
C LEU A 4 -0.22 1.27 20.26
N PRO A 5 0.92 1.10 20.95
CA PRO A 5 1.96 0.17 20.49
C PRO A 5 1.47 -1.29 20.48
N GLU A 6 0.68 -1.71 21.48
CA GLU A 6 0.16 -3.07 21.55
C GLU A 6 -0.79 -3.38 20.39
N ILE A 7 -1.67 -2.42 20.04
CA ILE A 7 -2.57 -2.51 18.89
C ILE A 7 -1.77 -2.60 17.58
N LEU A 8 -0.74 -1.76 17.40
CA LEU A 8 0.09 -1.80 16.20
C LEU A 8 0.87 -3.11 16.06
N ILE A 9 1.40 -3.65 17.17
CA ILE A 9 2.07 -4.95 17.16
C ILE A 9 1.07 -6.05 16.78
N LEU A 10 -0.14 -6.05 17.38
CA LEU A 10 -1.18 -7.01 17.04
C LEU A 10 -1.55 -6.95 15.54
N LEU A 11 -1.79 -5.74 15.01
CA LEU A 11 -2.09 -5.54 13.59
C LEU A 11 -0.94 -6.00 12.68
N SER A 12 0.31 -5.75 13.08
CA SER A 12 1.50 -6.22 12.34
C SER A 12 1.62 -7.74 12.32
N VAL A 13 1.28 -8.41 13.42
CA VAL A 13 1.21 -9.87 13.48
C VAL A 13 0.10 -10.40 12.58
N MET A 14 -1.08 -9.77 12.59
CA MET A 14 -2.20 -10.14 11.70
C MET A 14 -1.87 -9.92 10.22
N LEU A 15 -1.17 -8.84 9.88
CA LEU A 15 -0.66 -8.56 8.53
C LEU A 15 0.36 -9.62 8.08
N THR A 16 1.29 -10.00 8.95
CA THR A 16 2.28 -11.04 8.65
C THR A 16 1.59 -12.39 8.45
N PHE A 17 0.64 -12.74 9.32
CA PHE A 17 -0.13 -13.98 9.22
C PHE A 17 -0.96 -14.04 7.93
N SER A 18 -1.63 -12.94 7.57
CA SER A 18 -2.41 -12.87 6.33
C SER A 18 -1.49 -12.93 5.09
N ALA A 19 -0.33 -12.27 5.09
CA ALA A 19 0.65 -12.37 4.01
C ALA A 19 1.16 -13.81 3.80
N VAL A 20 1.47 -14.52 4.89
CA VAL A 20 1.85 -15.95 4.82
C VAL A 20 0.69 -16.79 4.28
N THR A 21 -0.53 -16.54 4.73
CA THR A 21 -1.73 -17.27 4.26
C THR A 21 -1.96 -17.03 2.76
N ILE A 22 -1.79 -15.80 2.28
CA ILE A 22 -1.85 -15.42 0.86
C ILE A 22 -0.81 -16.21 0.06
N ALA A 23 0.44 -16.25 0.52
CA ALA A 23 1.53 -16.95 -0.17
C ALA A 23 1.32 -18.48 -0.25
N LEU A 24 0.54 -19.05 0.67
CA LEU A 24 0.21 -20.48 0.70
C LEU A 24 -1.13 -20.80 0.02
N ALA A 25 -1.96 -19.79 -0.25
CA ALA A 25 -3.28 -19.97 -0.84
C ALA A 25 -3.16 -20.45 -2.30
N ARG A 26 -3.89 -21.52 -2.62
CA ARG A 26 -3.97 -22.06 -3.99
C ARG A 26 -5.29 -21.75 -4.69
N ASN A 27 -6.32 -21.38 -3.93
CA ASN A 27 -7.62 -21.04 -4.47
C ASN A 27 -7.62 -19.54 -4.84
N THR A 28 -7.85 -19.23 -6.11
CA THR A 28 -7.86 -17.85 -6.63
C THR A 28 -8.93 -16.99 -5.98
N LEU A 29 -10.11 -17.54 -5.66
CA LEU A 29 -11.15 -16.79 -4.93
C LEU A 29 -10.68 -16.46 -3.51
N ALA A 30 -10.10 -17.44 -2.82
CA ALA A 30 -9.54 -17.23 -1.49
C ALA A 30 -8.40 -16.19 -1.53
N LEU A 31 -7.56 -16.23 -2.56
CA LEU A 31 -6.47 -15.27 -2.75
C LEU A 31 -6.99 -13.83 -2.85
N VAL A 32 -8.00 -13.58 -3.69
CA VAL A 32 -8.62 -12.25 -3.84
C VAL A 32 -9.25 -11.77 -2.54
N LEU A 33 -9.97 -12.64 -1.83
CA LEU A 33 -10.57 -12.28 -0.53
C LEU A 33 -9.51 -12.00 0.54
N LEU A 34 -8.44 -12.80 0.59
CA LEU A 34 -7.35 -12.59 1.55
C LEU A 34 -6.57 -11.30 1.27
N LEU A 35 -6.32 -10.95 0.00
CA LEU A 35 -5.72 -9.66 -0.39
C LEU A 35 -6.60 -8.47 0.04
N SER A 36 -7.92 -8.62 -0.08
CA SER A 36 -8.88 -7.61 0.38
C SER A 36 -8.82 -7.39 1.91
N VAL A 37 -8.73 -8.49 2.67
CA VAL A 37 -8.56 -8.47 4.14
C VAL A 37 -7.21 -7.88 4.53
N TYR A 38 -6.12 -8.25 3.83
CA TYR A 38 -4.79 -7.68 4.06
C TYR A 38 -4.81 -6.15 3.89
N SER A 39 -5.41 -5.66 2.80
CA SER A 39 -5.54 -4.22 2.52
C SER A 39 -6.38 -3.51 3.59
N ALA A 40 -7.46 -4.14 4.07
CA ALA A 40 -8.28 -3.57 5.15
C ALA A 40 -7.51 -3.47 6.48
N LEU A 41 -6.71 -4.49 6.82
CA LEU A 41 -5.82 -4.46 8.00
C LEU A 41 -4.73 -3.39 7.87
N LEU A 42 -4.22 -3.17 6.65
CA LEU A 42 -3.24 -2.12 6.36
C LEU A 42 -3.86 -0.72 6.52
N ALA A 43 -5.05 -0.50 5.96
CA ALA A 43 -5.81 0.74 6.13
C ALA A 43 -6.09 1.03 7.61
N LEU A 44 -6.50 0.02 8.38
CA LEU A 44 -6.70 0.16 9.82
C LEU A 44 -5.41 0.54 10.55
N SER A 45 -4.27 -0.04 10.14
CA SER A 45 -2.96 0.32 10.69
C SER A 45 -2.62 1.79 10.44
N PHE A 46 -2.87 2.30 9.23
CA PHE A 46 -2.71 3.73 8.91
C PHE A 46 -3.63 4.62 9.74
N ALA A 47 -4.90 4.24 9.91
CA ALA A 47 -5.86 4.99 10.70
C ALA A 47 -5.43 5.08 12.18
N VAL A 48 -4.93 3.99 12.76
CA VAL A 48 -4.41 3.95 14.14
C VAL A 48 -3.16 4.83 14.29
N MET A 49 -2.33 4.93 13.26
CA MET A 49 -1.16 5.84 13.24
C MET A 49 -1.53 7.32 13.03
N GLY A 50 -2.82 7.65 12.84
CA GLY A 50 -3.29 9.02 12.58
C GLY A 50 -3.19 9.46 11.11
N ALA A 51 -2.84 8.55 10.20
CA ALA A 51 -2.75 8.81 8.76
C ALA A 51 -4.09 8.52 8.07
N ILE A 52 -5.12 9.31 8.39
CA ILE A 52 -6.50 9.05 7.96
C ILE A 52 -6.70 9.14 6.43
N ASP A 53 -6.05 10.10 5.76
CA ASP A 53 -6.17 10.26 4.31
C ASP A 53 -5.56 9.06 3.58
N VAL A 54 -4.39 8.58 4.04
CA VAL A 54 -3.75 7.37 3.53
C VAL A 54 -4.64 6.14 3.77
N ALA A 55 -5.18 6.00 4.97
CA ALA A 55 -6.11 4.91 5.30
C ALA A 55 -7.34 4.87 4.40
N PHE A 56 -7.92 6.04 4.09
CA PHE A 56 -9.08 6.14 3.20
C PHE A 56 -8.73 5.75 1.77
N THR A 57 -7.58 6.18 1.25
CA THR A 57 -7.14 5.76 -0.09
C THR A 57 -6.86 4.25 -0.15
N GLU A 58 -6.26 3.67 0.90
CA GLU A 58 -5.95 2.24 0.96
C GLU A 58 -7.21 1.38 1.00
N ILE A 59 -8.22 1.75 1.82
CA ILE A 59 -9.45 0.96 1.88
C ILE A 59 -10.25 1.05 0.57
N VAL A 60 -10.27 2.22 -0.08
CA VAL A 60 -10.95 2.40 -1.36
C VAL A 60 -10.26 1.64 -2.49
N VAL A 61 -8.92 1.74 -2.59
CA VAL A 61 -8.17 1.14 -3.70
C VAL A 61 -7.89 -0.35 -3.45
N GLY A 62 -7.37 -0.71 -2.27
CA GLY A 62 -6.98 -2.08 -1.94
C GLY A 62 -8.19 -2.98 -1.70
N THR A 63 -9.04 -2.63 -0.73
CA THR A 63 -10.23 -3.44 -0.41
C THR A 63 -11.34 -3.23 -1.45
N GLY A 64 -11.57 -2.02 -1.93
CA GLY A 64 -12.64 -1.71 -2.88
C GLY A 64 -12.33 -2.08 -4.34
N VAL A 65 -11.65 -1.18 -5.05
CA VAL A 65 -11.47 -1.23 -6.51
C VAL A 65 -10.70 -2.48 -6.95
N SER A 66 -9.59 -2.81 -6.27
CA SER A 66 -8.74 -3.95 -6.64
C SER A 66 -9.49 -5.28 -6.50
N THR A 67 -10.26 -5.47 -5.44
CA THR A 67 -11.09 -6.68 -5.25
C THR A 67 -12.10 -6.83 -6.38
N VAL A 68 -12.78 -5.75 -6.77
CA VAL A 68 -13.75 -5.77 -7.89
C VAL A 68 -13.05 -6.13 -9.20
N PHE A 69 -11.89 -5.53 -9.50
CA PHE A 69 -11.13 -5.83 -10.70
C PHE A 69 -10.61 -7.27 -10.72
N PHE A 70 -10.04 -7.78 -9.63
CA PHE A 70 -9.59 -9.16 -9.57
C PHE A 70 -10.77 -10.14 -9.70
N MET A 71 -11.90 -9.90 -9.05
CA MET A 71 -13.09 -10.73 -9.23
C MET A 71 -13.63 -10.70 -10.66
N ALA A 72 -13.59 -9.53 -11.32
CA ALA A 72 -13.99 -9.41 -12.73
C ALA A 72 -13.04 -10.19 -13.66
N LEU A 73 -11.73 -10.11 -13.42
CA LEU A 73 -10.70 -10.82 -14.17
C LEU A 73 -10.77 -12.34 -13.97
N MET A 74 -11.08 -12.80 -12.77
CA MET A 74 -11.21 -14.24 -12.47
C MET A 74 -12.24 -14.95 -13.35
N ARG A 75 -13.27 -14.25 -13.84
CA ARG A 75 -14.25 -14.82 -14.78
C ARG A 75 -13.67 -15.12 -16.17
N ARG A 76 -12.47 -14.61 -16.47
CA ARG A 76 -11.80 -14.71 -17.78
C ARG A 76 -10.50 -15.52 -17.73
N VAL A 77 -10.01 -15.92 -16.56
CA VAL A 77 -8.76 -16.66 -16.38
C VAL A 77 -9.09 -18.12 -16.03
N ASP A 78 -8.59 -19.07 -16.82
CA ASP A 78 -8.67 -20.49 -16.47
C ASP A 78 -7.57 -20.82 -15.43
N PRO A 79 -7.92 -21.30 -14.22
CA PRO A 79 -6.95 -21.70 -13.20
C PRO A 79 -5.98 -22.81 -13.65
N ARG A 80 -6.25 -23.48 -14.78
CA ARG A 80 -5.45 -24.59 -15.30
C ARG A 80 -4.28 -24.15 -16.19
N GLU A 81 -4.24 -22.89 -16.62
CA GLU A 81 -3.15 -22.34 -17.46
C GLU A 81 -1.90 -21.94 -16.66
N VAL A 82 -1.86 -22.19 -15.35
CA VAL A 82 -0.67 -21.91 -14.55
C VAL A 82 0.45 -22.86 -14.92
N THR A 83 1.47 -22.34 -15.62
CA THR A 83 2.72 -23.06 -15.88
C THR A 83 3.35 -23.51 -14.56
N GLN A 84 3.51 -24.82 -14.41
CA GLN A 84 4.18 -25.37 -13.25
C GLN A 84 5.68 -25.13 -13.37
N HIS A 85 6.19 -24.27 -12.49
CA HIS A 85 7.62 -24.00 -12.38
C HIS A 85 8.32 -25.17 -11.67
N GLY A 86 9.54 -25.47 -12.09
CA GLY A 86 10.35 -26.54 -11.52
C GLY A 86 10.76 -26.24 -10.07
N ALA A 87 11.16 -27.29 -9.34
CA ALA A 87 11.74 -27.15 -8.00
C ALA A 87 12.88 -26.11 -7.90
N PRO A 88 13.85 -26.00 -8.84
CA PRO A 88 14.92 -25.01 -8.71
C PRO A 88 14.42 -23.56 -8.83
N GLU A 89 13.47 -23.29 -9.72
CA GLU A 89 12.90 -21.95 -9.92
C GLU A 89 12.13 -21.49 -8.68
N ARG A 90 11.37 -22.40 -8.07
CA ARG A 90 10.65 -22.13 -6.82
C ARG A 90 11.60 -21.84 -5.66
N ILE A 91 12.68 -22.62 -5.52
CA ILE A 91 13.69 -22.39 -4.48
C ILE A 91 14.37 -21.03 -4.70
N LEU A 92 14.74 -20.71 -5.95
CA LEU A 92 15.34 -19.43 -6.29
C LEU A 92 14.41 -18.26 -5.92
N ALA A 93 13.12 -18.33 -6.28
CA ALA A 93 12.14 -17.31 -5.95
C ALA A 93 12.00 -17.10 -4.43
N ILE A 94 11.98 -18.18 -3.64
CA ILE A 94 11.94 -18.11 -2.18
C ILE A 94 13.21 -17.46 -1.64
N VAL A 95 14.39 -17.89 -2.11
CA VAL A 95 15.68 -17.34 -1.66
C VAL A 95 15.77 -15.85 -1.97
N LEU A 96 15.40 -15.43 -3.18
CA LEU A 96 15.39 -14.02 -3.58
C LEU A 96 14.39 -13.20 -2.75
N SER A 97 13.19 -13.74 -2.49
CA SER A 97 12.18 -13.06 -1.67
C SER A 97 12.65 -12.87 -0.22
N LEU A 98 13.27 -13.90 0.36
CA LEU A 98 13.83 -13.82 1.72
C LEU A 98 15.04 -12.89 1.78
N ALA A 99 15.92 -12.92 0.77
CA ALA A 99 17.05 -12.00 0.67
C ALA A 99 16.57 -10.54 0.58
N LEU A 100 15.58 -10.25 -0.26
CA LEU A 100 14.98 -8.93 -0.35
C LEU A 100 14.34 -8.52 0.99
N GLY A 101 13.58 -9.42 1.62
CA GLY A 101 13.01 -9.18 2.96
C GLY A 101 14.07 -8.84 4.00
N ALA A 102 15.19 -9.57 4.02
CA ALA A 102 16.30 -9.29 4.92
C ALA A 102 16.92 -7.91 4.67
N VAL A 103 17.13 -7.53 3.40
CA VAL A 103 17.63 -6.19 3.02
C VAL A 103 16.67 -5.10 3.51
N LEU A 104 15.37 -5.29 3.36
CA LEU A 104 14.37 -4.33 3.84
C LEU A 104 14.38 -4.21 5.37
N LEU A 105 14.52 -5.32 6.11
CA LEU A 105 14.63 -5.31 7.58
C LEU A 105 15.91 -4.62 8.06
N VAL A 106 17.03 -4.81 7.36
CA VAL A 106 18.26 -4.05 7.63
C VAL A 106 18.06 -2.56 7.37
N GLY A 107 17.39 -2.19 6.26
CA GLY A 107 17.05 -0.80 5.96
C GLY A 107 16.17 -0.16 7.05
N LEU A 108 15.24 -0.93 7.63
CA LEU A 108 14.37 -0.48 8.71
C LEU A 108 15.15 -0.14 9.99
N SER A 109 16.25 -0.84 10.27
CA SER A 109 17.08 -0.59 11.47
C SER A 109 17.76 0.78 11.48
N GLY A 110 17.87 1.45 10.32
CA GLY A 110 18.41 2.80 10.21
C GLY A 110 17.35 3.90 10.34
N LEU A 111 16.07 3.55 10.44
CA LEU A 111 14.98 4.52 10.57
C LEU A 111 14.77 4.92 12.04
N PRO A 112 14.38 6.18 12.32
CA PRO A 112 14.01 6.60 13.66
C PRO A 112 12.82 5.82 14.20
N ASP A 113 12.76 5.65 15.51
CA ASP A 113 11.60 5.06 16.18
C ASP A 113 10.31 5.82 15.83
N PHE A 114 9.21 5.08 15.73
CA PHE A 114 7.91 5.66 15.45
C PHE A 114 7.53 6.72 16.49
N GLY A 115 7.15 7.91 16.03
CA GLY A 115 6.81 9.04 16.90
C GLY A 115 8.00 9.74 17.55
N SER A 116 9.24 9.38 17.20
CA SER A 116 10.44 10.08 17.69
C SER A 116 10.49 11.53 17.18
N GLY A 117 10.62 12.47 18.11
CA GLY A 117 10.84 13.89 17.81
C GLY A 117 12.20 14.16 17.14
N ASP A 118 13.13 13.21 17.20
CA ASP A 118 14.43 13.31 16.55
C ASP A 118 14.40 12.93 15.07
N SER A 119 13.26 12.46 14.56
CA SER A 119 13.12 12.12 13.15
C SER A 119 13.36 13.35 12.26
N PRO A 120 14.14 13.22 11.15
CA PRO A 120 14.47 14.38 10.30
C PRO A 120 13.25 15.14 9.77
N ALA A 121 12.14 14.44 9.51
CA ALA A 121 10.88 15.05 9.08
C ALA A 121 10.28 15.98 10.16
N TYR A 122 10.35 15.56 11.43
CA TYR A 122 9.79 16.29 12.57
C TYR A 122 10.61 17.52 12.96
N LYS A 123 11.88 17.61 12.54
CA LYS A 123 12.76 18.75 12.88
C LYS A 123 12.45 20.04 12.12
N ARG A 124 11.85 19.95 10.93
CA ARG A 124 11.64 21.15 10.08
C ARG A 124 10.35 21.10 9.29
N VAL A 125 10.16 20.04 8.49
CA VAL A 125 9.11 20.01 7.47
C VAL A 125 7.73 19.82 8.10
N SER A 126 7.57 18.86 9.00
CA SER A 126 6.27 18.60 9.64
C SER A 126 5.77 19.80 10.47
N PRO A 127 6.59 20.45 11.33
CA PRO A 127 6.14 21.64 12.06
C PRO A 127 5.80 22.82 11.14
N TYR A 128 6.59 23.03 10.07
CA TYR A 128 6.35 24.12 9.11
C TYR A 128 4.97 23.99 8.46
N TYR A 129 4.69 22.86 7.82
CA TYR A 129 3.40 22.64 7.17
C TYR A 129 2.23 22.66 8.17
N SER A 130 2.41 22.11 9.37
CA SER A 130 1.36 22.09 10.39
C SER A 130 0.99 23.48 10.92
N THR A 131 1.91 24.45 10.88
CA THR A 131 1.69 25.80 11.44
C THR A 131 1.35 26.83 10.37
N HIS A 132 1.82 26.65 9.13
CA HIS A 132 1.68 27.64 8.06
C HIS A 132 0.62 27.26 7.00
N SER A 133 0.07 26.02 6.99
CA SER A 133 -0.87 25.59 5.94
C SER A 133 -2.13 26.46 5.85
N ILE A 134 -2.67 26.92 6.98
CA ILE A 134 -3.87 27.77 7.00
C ILE A 134 -3.55 29.15 6.45
N GLU A 135 -2.43 29.74 6.91
CA GLU A 135 -2.06 31.11 6.55
C GLU A 135 -1.62 31.24 5.09
N GLU A 136 -0.86 30.25 4.59
CA GLU A 136 -0.30 30.30 3.23
C GLU A 136 -1.29 29.78 2.17
N MET A 137 -2.15 28.81 2.49
CA MET A 137 -2.95 28.06 1.50
C MET A 137 -4.45 28.04 1.78
N ASP A 138 -4.92 28.68 2.87
CA ASP A 138 -6.34 28.71 3.30
C ASP A 138 -7.00 27.31 3.37
N THR A 139 -6.20 26.27 3.60
CA THR A 139 -6.64 24.88 3.53
C THR A 139 -6.50 24.19 4.90
N PRO A 140 -7.62 23.78 5.54
CA PRO A 140 -7.60 23.23 6.89
C PRO A 140 -6.98 21.83 7.02
N ASN A 141 -7.04 21.03 5.96
CA ASN A 141 -6.38 19.73 5.95
C ASN A 141 -4.92 19.89 5.48
N VAL A 142 -3.97 19.72 6.40
CA VAL A 142 -2.53 19.81 6.14
C VAL A 142 -2.09 18.84 5.03
N VAL A 143 -2.63 17.63 4.97
CA VAL A 143 -2.27 16.65 3.92
C VAL A 143 -2.72 17.15 2.56
N THR A 144 -3.94 17.68 2.46
CA THR A 144 -4.46 18.28 1.22
C THR A 144 -3.63 19.50 0.81
N ALA A 145 -3.26 20.38 1.73
CA ALA A 145 -2.40 21.52 1.45
C ALA A 145 -1.00 21.08 0.96
N VAL A 146 -0.45 20.00 1.53
CA VAL A 146 0.85 19.47 1.09
C VAL A 146 0.76 18.88 -0.31
N LEU A 147 -0.23 18.04 -0.60
CA LEU A 147 -0.37 17.38 -1.91
C LEU A 147 -0.83 18.33 -3.01
N GLY A 148 -1.75 19.24 -2.70
CA GLY A 148 -2.34 20.18 -3.66
C GLY A 148 -1.48 21.40 -3.93
N ASP A 149 -0.92 22.00 -2.88
CA ASP A 149 -0.29 23.32 -2.97
C ASP A 149 1.24 23.23 -2.83
N TYR A 150 1.76 22.85 -1.65
CA TYR A 150 3.21 22.85 -1.40
C TYR A 150 3.99 21.92 -2.34
N ARG A 151 3.40 20.76 -2.65
CA ARG A 151 3.99 19.72 -3.51
C ARG A 151 3.06 19.35 -4.67
N GLY A 152 2.26 20.30 -5.15
CA GLY A 152 1.30 20.11 -6.25
C GLY A 152 1.92 19.55 -7.53
N PHE A 153 3.20 19.85 -7.81
CA PHE A 153 3.89 19.27 -8.97
C PHE A 153 4.07 17.76 -8.89
N ASP A 154 4.31 17.20 -7.70
CA ASP A 154 4.44 15.75 -7.53
C ASP A 154 3.08 15.08 -7.85
N THR A 155 1.98 15.61 -7.31
CA THR A 155 0.62 15.11 -7.54
C THR A 155 0.14 15.31 -8.99
N LEU A 156 0.57 16.38 -9.66
CA LEU A 156 0.30 16.58 -11.09
C LEU A 156 0.91 15.46 -11.93
N VAL A 157 2.17 15.11 -11.64
CA VAL A 157 2.86 14.04 -12.37
C VAL A 157 2.29 12.66 -12.01
N GLU A 158 1.95 12.41 -10.75
CA GLU A 158 1.23 11.20 -10.34
C GLU A 158 -0.10 11.04 -11.10
N SER A 159 -0.87 12.12 -11.21
CA SER A 159 -2.13 12.15 -11.97
C SER A 159 -1.91 11.86 -13.45
N ALA A 160 -0.84 12.39 -14.05
CA ALA A 160 -0.48 12.11 -15.44
C ALA A 160 -0.11 10.63 -15.65
N VAL A 161 0.59 10.00 -14.69
CA VAL A 161 0.90 8.57 -14.72
C VAL A 161 -0.37 7.72 -14.63
N VAL A 162 -1.27 8.02 -13.70
CA VAL A 162 -2.55 7.29 -13.54
C VAL A 162 -3.42 7.43 -14.80
N LEU A 163 -3.52 8.64 -15.37
CA LEU A 163 -4.23 8.87 -16.63
C LEU A 163 -3.62 8.07 -17.76
N THR A 164 -2.29 8.04 -17.88
CA THR A 164 -1.59 7.29 -18.92
C THR A 164 -1.83 5.79 -18.78
N ALA A 165 -1.78 5.25 -17.54
CA ALA A 165 -2.10 3.85 -17.27
C ALA A 165 -3.55 3.51 -17.62
N ALA A 166 -4.51 4.38 -17.26
CA ALA A 166 -5.91 4.21 -17.60
C ALA A 166 -6.16 4.20 -19.12
N LEU A 167 -5.54 5.13 -19.86
CA LEU A 167 -5.60 5.15 -21.32
C LEU A 167 -4.96 3.89 -21.93
N GLY A 168 -3.83 3.44 -21.39
CA GLY A 168 -3.18 2.19 -21.79
C GLY A 168 -4.11 0.97 -21.62
N CYS A 169 -4.75 0.85 -20.47
CA CYS A 169 -5.74 -0.19 -20.20
C CYS A 169 -6.92 -0.13 -21.19
N LEU A 170 -7.46 1.07 -21.47
CA LEU A 170 -8.54 1.25 -22.45
C LEU A 170 -8.12 0.83 -23.86
N LEU A 171 -6.90 1.17 -24.29
CA LEU A 171 -6.37 0.77 -25.61
C LEU A 171 -6.19 -0.75 -25.72
N VAL A 172 -5.70 -1.41 -24.67
CA VAL A 172 -5.58 -2.87 -24.61
C VAL A 172 -6.97 -3.53 -24.68
N LEU A 173 -7.94 -3.05 -23.90
CA LEU A 173 -9.29 -3.59 -23.87
C LEU A 173 -10.09 -3.33 -25.16
N ARG A 174 -9.77 -2.27 -25.92
CA ARG A 174 -10.42 -1.97 -27.20
C ARG A 174 -9.95 -2.88 -28.33
N ARG A 175 -8.76 -3.48 -28.25
CA ARG A 175 -8.35 -4.49 -29.24
C ARG A 175 -9.29 -5.69 -29.13
N LYS A 176 -10.16 -5.86 -30.13
CA LYS A 176 -10.83 -7.14 -30.35
C LYS A 176 -9.74 -8.18 -30.65
N PRO A 177 -9.83 -9.40 -30.09
CA PRO A 177 -8.93 -10.49 -30.48
C PRO A 177 -8.99 -10.75 -31.99
#